data_AF-A0A8X8FQV9-F1
#
_entry.id   AF-A0A8X8FQV9-F1
#
_cell.length_a   1.000
_cell.length_b   1.000
_cell.length_c   1.000
_cell.angle_alpha   90.00
_cell.angle_beta   90.00
_cell.angle_gamma   90.00
#
_symmetry.space_group_name_H-M   'P 1'
#
loop_
_entity.id
_entity.type
_entity.pdbx_description
1 polymer ?
#
loop_
_entity_poly.entity_id
_entity_poly.type
_entity_poly.pdbx_seq_one_letter_code
_entity_poly.pdbx_strand_id
1 'polypeptide(L)' 'MSAQVLAFPIQTNSQKYLLESVRACAARSGLDVKETEREFIASGCSKAAQNRIWERARRRRMALIYGDNA' A
#
# COMPACT_ATOMS: atom_id res chain seq x y z
N MET A 1 24.73 -24.63 -7.86
CA MET A 1 24.09 -23.36 -7.46
C MET A 1 22.66 -23.38 -7.95
N SER A 2 21.68 -23.58 -7.07
CA SER A 2 20.27 -23.49 -7.43
C SER A 2 19.97 -22.03 -7.77
N ALA A 3 19.48 -21.78 -8.97
CA ALA A 3 18.96 -20.47 -9.34
C ALA A 3 17.80 -20.15 -8.39
N GLN A 4 18.00 -19.24 -7.45
CA GLN A 4 16.89 -18.62 -6.74
C GLN A 4 16.12 -17.84 -7.78
N VAL A 5 15.04 -18.45 -8.29
CA VAL A 5 14.06 -17.74 -9.10
C VAL A 5 13.54 -16.61 -8.20
N LEU A 6 13.99 -15.39 -8.47
CA LEU A 6 13.40 -14.16 -7.96
C LEU A 6 12.00 -14.10 -8.52
N ALA A 7 11.07 -14.84 -7.92
CA ALA A 7 9.68 -14.81 -8.31
C ALA A 7 9.22 -13.36 -8.18
N PHE A 8 8.69 -12.82 -9.27
CA PHE A 8 8.11 -11.49 -9.24
C PHE A 8 7.07 -11.46 -8.11
N PRO A 9 7.11 -10.46 -7.20
CA PRO A 9 6.28 -10.47 -5.98
C PRO A 9 4.77 -10.35 -6.27
N ILE A 10 4.41 -10.04 -7.51
CA ILE A 10 3.05 -10.03 -8.03
C ILE A 10 2.93 -11.21 -8.99
N GLN A 11 2.21 -12.22 -8.56
CA GLN A 11 2.03 -13.48 -9.27
C GLN A 11 0.65 -13.58 -9.93
N THR A 12 -0.33 -12.79 -9.47
CA THR A 12 -1.71 -12.85 -9.95
C THR A 12 -2.26 -11.48 -10.34
N ASN A 13 -3.27 -11.49 -11.23
CA ASN A 13 -4.00 -10.27 -11.58
C ASN A 13 -4.67 -9.62 -10.36
N SER A 14 -5.15 -10.41 -9.40
CA SER A 14 -5.73 -9.87 -8.17
C SER A 14 -4.72 -9.07 -7.36
N GLN A 15 -3.47 -9.55 -7.23
CA GLN A 15 -2.39 -8.81 -6.57
C GLN A 15 -2.03 -7.52 -7.32
N LYS A 16 -2.07 -7.53 -8.66
CA LYS A 16 -1.90 -6.33 -9.47
C LYS A 16 -2.96 -5.27 -9.16
N TYR A 17 -4.24 -5.66 -9.14
CA TYR A 17 -5.33 -4.74 -8.78
C TYR A 17 -5.21 -4.23 -7.34
N LEU A 18 -4.77 -5.07 -6.40
CA LEU A 18 -4.51 -4.63 -5.03
C LEU A 18 -3.40 -3.57 -4.98
N LEU A 19 -2.29 -3.78 -5.70
CA LEU A 19 -1.21 -2.80 -5.76
C LEU A 19 -1.67 -1.47 -6.38
N GLU A 20 -2.41 -1.50 -7.48
CA GLU A 20 -2.97 -0.30 -8.12
C GLU A 20 -3.88 0.47 -7.14
N SER A 21 -4.72 -0.24 -6.39
CA SER A 21 -5.57 0.38 -5.38
C SER A 21 -4.79 1.02 -4.22
N VAL A 22 -3.67 0.40 -3.81
CA VAL A 22 -2.78 0.92 -2.76
C VAL A 22 -2.09 2.18 -3.23
N ARG A 23 -1.53 2.19 -4.45
CA ARG A 23 -0.92 3.37 -5.07
C ARG A 23 -1.91 4.53 -5.16
N ALA A 24 -3.12 4.26 -5.64
CA ALA A 24 -4.17 5.28 -5.75
C ALA A 24 -4.59 5.82 -4.37
N CYS A 25 -4.66 4.97 -3.34
CA CYS A 25 -4.95 5.39 -1.98
C CYS A 25 -3.85 6.27 -1.39
N ALA A 26 -2.58 5.89 -1.59
CA ALA A 26 -1.43 6.65 -1.13
C ALA A 26 -1.39 8.05 -1.76
N ALA A 27 -1.55 8.14 -3.09
CA ALA A 27 -1.56 9.40 -3.83
C ALA A 27 -2.66 10.35 -3.33
N ARG A 28 -3.88 9.85 -3.13
CA ARG A 28 -5.01 10.66 -2.63
C ARG A 28 -4.87 11.11 -1.18
N SER A 29 -4.07 10.41 -0.39
CA SER A 29 -3.96 10.65 1.05
C SER A 29 -2.67 11.38 1.44
N GLY A 30 -1.86 11.79 0.45
CA GLY A 30 -0.59 12.47 0.66
C GLY A 30 0.48 11.56 1.30
N LEU A 31 0.37 10.25 1.13
CA LEU A 31 1.43 9.30 1.51
C LEU A 31 2.45 9.17 0.38
N ASP A 32 3.70 8.82 0.70
CA ASP A 32 4.69 8.49 -0.32
C ASP A 32 4.26 7.21 -1.04
N VAL A 33 3.98 7.33 -2.34
CA VAL A 33 3.49 6.22 -3.16
C VAL A 33 4.54 5.12 -3.30
N LYS A 34 5.82 5.48 -3.47
CA LYS A 34 6.91 4.51 -3.68
C LYS A 34 7.21 3.75 -2.40
N GLU A 35 7.22 4.44 -1.27
CA GLU A 35 7.41 3.80 0.04
C GLU A 35 6.25 2.85 0.36
N THR A 36 5.01 3.32 0.16
CA THR A 36 3.80 2.53 0.43
C THR A 36 3.71 1.29 -0.48
N GLU A 37 4.10 1.43 -1.74
CA GLU A 37 4.20 0.32 -2.67
C GLU A 37 5.24 -0.72 -2.21
N ARG A 38 6.43 -0.29 -1.81
CA ARG A 38 7.48 -1.19 -1.32
C ARG A 38 7.03 -1.94 -0.07
N GLU A 39 6.37 -1.25 0.86
CA GLU A 39 5.79 -1.86 2.06
C GLU A 39 4.74 -2.91 1.68
N PHE A 40 3.85 -2.59 0.74
CA PHE A 40 2.84 -3.53 0.27
C PHE A 40 3.45 -4.78 -0.39
N ILE A 41 4.46 -4.59 -1.23
CA ILE A 41 5.20 -5.69 -1.87
C ILE A 41 5.92 -6.54 -0.82
N ALA A 42 6.63 -5.92 0.13
CA ALA A 42 7.34 -6.61 1.20
C ALA A 42 6.40 -7.41 2.11
N SER A 43 5.15 -6.98 2.25
CA SER A 43 4.11 -7.68 3.03
C SER A 43 3.46 -8.88 2.30
N GLY A 44 3.93 -9.21 1.09
CA GLY A 44 3.41 -10.33 0.30
C GLY A 44 2.11 -10.01 -0.45
N CYS A 45 1.85 -8.74 -0.76
CA CYS A 45 0.71 -8.30 -1.59
C CYS A 45 -0.66 -8.76 -1.05
N SER A 46 -0.81 -8.85 0.28
CA SER A 46 -2.01 -9.40 0.92
C SER A 46 -3.11 -8.35 1.14
N LYS A 47 -4.37 -8.78 1.15
CA LYS A 47 -5.51 -7.90 1.48
C LYS A 47 -5.42 -7.34 2.91
N ALA A 48 -4.84 -8.10 3.84
CA ALA A 48 -4.58 -7.63 5.19
C ALA A 48 -3.62 -6.43 5.21
N ALA A 49 -2.57 -6.46 4.39
CA ALA A 49 -1.64 -5.34 4.26
C ALA A 49 -2.28 -4.10 3.61
N GLN A 50 -3.10 -4.32 2.58
CA GLN A 50 -3.91 -3.24 1.97
C GLN A 50 -4.77 -2.54 3.02
N ASN A 51 -5.49 -3.29 3.87
CA ASN A 51 -6.34 -2.72 4.91
C ASN A 51 -5.55 -1.87 5.92
N ARG A 52 -4.34 -2.30 6.30
CA ARG A 52 -3.47 -1.52 7.20
C ARG A 52 -3.06 -0.18 6.58
N ILE A 53 -2.68 -0.20 5.30
CA ILE A 53 -2.33 1.00 4.54
C ILE A 53 -3.54 1.93 4.44
N TRP A 54 -4.73 1.39 4.18
CA TRP A 54 -5.96 2.16 4.11
C TRP A 54 -6.34 2.80 5.43
N GLU A 55 -6.20 2.10 6.55
CA GLU A 55 -6.40 2.69 7.88
C GLU A 55 -5.40 3.81 8.16
N ARG A 56 -4.13 3.65 7.79
CA ARG A 56 -3.12 4.71 7.91
C ARG A 56 -3.50 5.94 7.07
N ALA A 57 -3.89 5.71 5.82
CA ALA A 57 -4.35 6.73 4.88
C ALA A 57 -5.63 7.44 5.37
N ARG A 58 -6.55 6.69 6.00
CA ARG A 58 -7.76 7.23 6.63
C ARG A 58 -7.42 8.12 7.81
N ARG A 59 -6.59 7.66 8.74
CA ARG A 59 -6.16 8.46 9.91
C ARG A 59 -5.47 9.76 9.50
N ARG A 60 -4.60 9.73 8.49
CA ARG A 60 -3.95 10.93 7.97
C ARG A 60 -4.96 11.94 7.41
N ARG A 61 -5.97 11.46 6.66
CA ARG A 61 -7.07 12.31 6.18
C ARG A 61 -7.91 12.88 7.32
N MET A 62 -8.21 12.08 8.34
CA MET A 62 -8.93 12.57 9.52
C MET A 62 -8.12 13.65 10.27
N ALA A 63 -6.82 13.46 10.43
CA ALA A 63 -5.95 14.48 11.03
C ALA A 63 -5.93 15.78 10.19
N LEU A 64 -5.94 15.69 8.86
CA LEU A 64 -6.00 16.87 8.00
C LEU A 64 -7.34 17.62 8.09
N ILE A 65 -8.45 16.89 8.24
CA ILE A 65 -9.81 17.48 8.29
C ILE A 65 -10.13 18.04 9.68
N TYR A 66 -9.71 17.35 10.75
CA TYR A 66 -10.13 17.64 12.12
C TYR A 66 -9.01 18.16 13.03
N GLY A 67 -7.74 18.04 12.62
CA GLY A 67 -6.58 18.40 13.43
C GLY A 67 -6.22 19.89 13.44
N ASP A 68 -6.90 20.72 12.65
CA ASP A 68 -6.71 22.18 12.63
C ASP A 68 -7.69 22.93 13.56
N ASN A 69 -8.43 22.20 14.40
CA ASN A 69 -9.33 22.76 15.42
C ASN A 69 -8.81 22.48 16.85
N ALA A 70 -7.54 22.76 17.11
CA ALA A 70 -6.96 22.70 18.46
C ALA A 70 -6.17 23.97 18.77
#